data_AF-A0A955D3L3-F1
#
_entry.id   AF-A0A955D3L3-F1
#
_cell.length_a   1.000
_cell.length_b   1.000
_cell.length_c   1.000
_cell.angle_alpha   90.00
_cell.angle_beta   90.00
_cell.angle_gamma   90.00
#
_symmetry.space_group_name_H-M   'P 1'
#
loop_
_entity.id
_entity.type
_entity.pdbx_description
1 polymer ?
#
loop_
_entity_poly.entity_id
_entity_poly.type
_entity_poly.pdbx_seq_one_letter_code
_entity_poly.pdbx_strand_id
1 'polypeptide(L)'
;MPSLSITALALLPATGMLVLFYSLAIHTHRSLGGWPTTIGTHGFPPSLVTHSNLAFGYFAVVLMLNLVAWPTVTALCVFIRRWRIGIYYLGVYALSFVAAFGAMLLAPSPFLYWWWD
;
A
#
# COMPACT_ATOMS: atom_id res chain seq x y z
N MET A 1 -4.81 12.48 -25.08
CA MET A 1 -3.83 11.39 -24.85
C MET A 1 -3.49 11.37 -23.35
N PRO A 2 -3.32 10.20 -22.73
CA PRO A 2 -2.93 10.12 -21.33
C PRO A 2 -1.50 10.65 -21.12
N SER A 3 -1.29 11.38 -20.03
CA SER A 3 0.00 11.94 -19.64
C SER A 3 0.83 10.90 -18.90
N LEU A 4 2.10 10.76 -19.31
CA LEU A 4 3.05 9.88 -18.63
C LEU A 4 3.24 10.29 -17.17
N SER A 5 3.36 11.60 -16.89
CA SER A 5 3.59 12.10 -15.53
C SER A 5 2.42 11.81 -14.60
N ILE A 6 1.18 11.95 -15.07
CA ILE A 6 -0.01 11.63 -14.27
C ILE A 6 -0.15 10.11 -14.08
N THR A 7 0.23 9.33 -15.10
CA THR A 7 0.25 7.86 -14.99
C THR A 7 1.28 7.43 -13.94
N ALA A 8 2.49 7.98 -13.95
CA ALA A 8 3.49 7.72 -12.92
C ALA A 8 3.00 8.12 -11.52
N LEU A 9 2.33 9.27 -11.40
CA LEU A 9 1.73 9.72 -10.15
C LEU A 9 0.66 8.75 -9.64
N ALA A 10 -0.14 8.17 -10.53
CA ALA A 10 -1.16 7.17 -10.16
C ALA A 10 -0.54 5.87 -9.59
N LEU A 11 0.70 5.54 -9.96
CA LEU A 11 1.41 4.35 -9.46
C LEU A 11 2.11 4.58 -8.11
N LEU A 12 2.36 5.84 -7.73
CA LEU A 12 3.17 6.18 -6.56
C LEU A 12 2.63 5.57 -5.26
N PRO A 13 1.31 5.61 -4.96
CA PRO A 13 0.81 5.07 -3.70
C PRO A 13 1.01 3.56 -3.57
N ALA A 14 0.70 2.78 -4.61
CA ALA A 14 0.91 1.34 -4.63
C ALA A 14 2.40 0.96 -4.57
N THR A 15 3.25 1.72 -5.27
CA THR A 15 4.72 1.53 -5.20
C THR A 15 5.24 1.82 -3.78
N GLY A 16 4.76 2.90 -3.15
CA GLY A 16 5.10 3.25 -1.78
C GLY A 16 4.70 2.17 -0.78
N MET A 17 3.52 1.56 -0.94
CA MET A 17 3.07 0.42 -0.14
C MET A 17 4.05 -0.75 -0.25
N LEU A 18 4.44 -1.14 -1.47
CA LEU A 18 5.36 -2.26 -1.68
C LEU A 18 6.74 -1.98 -1.07
N VAL A 19 7.27 -0.78 -1.28
CA VAL A 19 8.57 -0.39 -0.73
C VAL A 19 8.54 -0.49 0.80
N LEU A 20 7.52 0.11 1.45
CA LEU A 20 7.39 0.09 2.90
C LEU A 20 7.15 -1.33 3.45
N PHE A 21 6.31 -2.11 2.78
CA PHE A 21 6.00 -3.47 3.19
C PHE A 21 7.23 -4.38 3.15
N TYR A 22 7.96 -4.39 2.03
CA TYR A 22 9.17 -5.20 1.91
C TYR A 22 10.34 -4.67 2.71
N SER A 23 10.49 -3.34 2.85
CA SER A 23 11.49 -2.78 3.76
C SER A 23 11.20 -3.20 5.20
N LEU A 24 9.93 -3.22 5.60
CA LEU A 24 9.53 -3.69 6.93
C LEU A 24 9.81 -5.17 7.08
N ALA A 25 9.45 -6.02 6.11
CA ALA A 25 9.77 -7.45 6.13
C ALA A 25 11.26 -7.71 6.36
N ILE A 26 12.12 -6.97 5.62
CA ILE A 26 13.58 -7.08 5.76
C ILE A 26 14.04 -6.56 7.13
N HIS A 27 13.51 -5.42 7.60
CA HIS A 27 13.87 -4.84 8.89
C HIS A 27 13.48 -5.81 10.03
N THR A 28 12.27 -6.34 10.01
CA THR A 28 11.80 -7.37 10.95
C THR A 28 12.73 -8.57 10.94
N HIS A 29 13.05 -9.10 9.75
CA HIS A 29 13.87 -10.30 9.65
C HIS A 29 15.26 -10.12 10.26
N ARG A 30 15.89 -8.99 9.98
CA ARG A 30 17.22 -8.64 10.51
C ARG A 30 17.20 -8.34 12.00
N SER A 31 16.17 -7.64 12.48
CA SER A 31 16.08 -7.25 13.89
C SER A 31 15.78 -8.41 14.83
N LEU A 32 15.02 -9.42 14.37
CA LEU A 32 14.63 -10.56 15.18
C LEU A 32 15.50 -11.81 14.95
N GLY A 33 16.38 -11.78 13.93
CA GLY A 33 17.15 -12.96 13.50
C GLY A 33 16.29 -14.07 12.89
N GLY A 34 15.07 -13.74 12.47
CA GLY A 34 14.00 -14.70 12.13
C GLY A 34 12.71 -13.96 11.77
N TRP A 35 11.58 -14.65 11.77
CA TRP A 35 10.27 -14.01 11.60
C TRP A 35 9.56 -13.83 12.95
N PRO A 36 8.59 -12.91 13.06
CA PRO A 36 7.81 -12.76 14.29
C PRO A 36 7.15 -14.08 14.70
N THR A 37 7.29 -14.43 15.97
CA THR A 37 6.67 -15.62 16.58
C THR A 37 5.48 -15.27 17.47
N THR A 38 5.28 -13.98 17.74
CA THR A 38 4.21 -13.44 18.57
C THR A 38 3.43 -12.37 17.81
N ILE A 39 2.15 -12.27 18.14
CA ILE A 39 1.23 -11.22 17.71
C ILE A 39 1.65 -9.86 18.27
N GLY A 40 1.44 -8.81 17.49
CA GLY A 40 1.79 -7.43 17.86
C GLY A 40 3.30 -7.14 17.90
N THR A 41 3.69 -6.13 18.68
CA THR A 41 5.06 -5.58 18.70
C THR A 41 5.84 -5.91 19.98
N HIS A 42 5.37 -6.88 20.78
CA HIS A 42 6.04 -7.25 22.01
C HIS A 42 7.43 -7.84 21.73
N GLY A 43 8.46 -7.31 22.40
CA GLY A 43 9.85 -7.72 22.17
C GLY A 43 10.51 -7.10 20.93
N PHE A 44 9.82 -6.26 20.17
CA PHE A 44 10.42 -5.56 19.04
C PHE A 44 11.34 -4.43 19.54
N PRO A 45 12.50 -4.23 18.92
CA PRO A 45 13.32 -3.07 19.22
C PRO A 45 12.58 -1.78 18.83
N PRO A 46 12.82 -0.65 19.53
CA PRO A 46 12.09 0.61 19.28
C PRO A 46 12.13 1.10 17.82
N SER A 47 13.23 0.87 17.11
CA SER A 47 13.36 1.23 15.69
C SER A 47 12.43 0.42 14.80
N LEU A 48 12.20 -0.86 15.12
CA LEU A 48 11.31 -1.73 14.37
C LEU A 48 9.84 -1.34 14.63
N VAL A 49 9.49 -1.03 15.87
CA VAL A 49 8.16 -0.50 16.24
C VAL A 49 7.85 0.80 15.49
N THR A 50 8.85 1.69 15.37
CA THR A 50 8.68 2.94 14.63
C THR A 50 8.43 2.67 13.14
N HIS A 51 9.17 1.73 12.55
CA HIS A 51 8.98 1.35 11.14
C HIS A 51 7.62 0.67 10.90
N SER A 52 7.18 -0.21 11.80
CA SER A 52 5.85 -0.83 11.68
C SER A 52 4.74 0.21 11.78
N ASN A 53 4.83 1.14 12.74
CA ASN A 53 3.84 2.21 12.89
C ASN A 53 3.79 3.13 11.66
N LEU A 54 4.95 3.44 11.06
CA LEU A 54 5.02 4.22 9.83
C LEU A 54 4.35 3.48 8.67
N ALA A 55 4.65 2.19 8.49
CA ALA A 55 4.04 1.37 7.45
C ALA A 55 2.52 1.28 7.63
N PHE A 56 2.05 0.93 8.83
CA PHE A 56 0.60 0.85 9.12
C PHE A 56 -0.09 2.21 8.95
N GLY A 57 0.53 3.31 9.39
CA GLY A 57 0.00 4.65 9.18
C GLY A 57 -0.15 5.00 7.69
N TYR A 58 0.86 4.68 6.88
CA TYR A 58 0.79 4.88 5.43
C TYR A 58 -0.34 4.05 4.80
N PHE A 59 -0.42 2.76 5.12
CA PHE A 59 -1.47 1.87 4.63
C PHE A 59 -2.87 2.35 5.06
N ALA A 60 -3.03 2.82 6.30
CA ALA A 60 -4.30 3.36 6.80
C ALA A 60 -4.75 4.60 6.02
N VAL A 61 -3.85 5.57 5.78
CA VAL A 61 -4.16 6.76 4.98
C VAL A 61 -4.56 6.36 3.56
N VAL A 62 -3.81 5.45 2.94
CA VAL A 62 -4.09 4.97 1.59
C VAL A 62 -5.43 4.22 1.53
N LEU A 63 -5.75 3.42 2.54
CA LEU A 63 -7.05 2.75 2.64
C LEU A 63 -8.20 3.77 2.73
N MET A 64 -8.06 4.80 3.57
CA MET A 64 -9.07 5.87 3.68
C MET A 64 -9.26 6.60 2.35
N LEU A 65 -8.19 6.87 1.61
CA LEU A 65 -8.26 7.45 0.27
C LEU A 65 -9.00 6.53 -0.71
N ASN A 66 -8.77 5.22 -0.65
CA ASN A 66 -9.48 4.25 -1.49
C ASN A 66 -10.97 4.13 -1.11
N LEU A 67 -11.32 4.17 0.17
CA LEU A 67 -12.71 4.02 0.62
C LEU A 67 -13.55 5.28 0.37
N VAL A 68 -12.95 6.47 0.45
CA VAL A 68 -13.69 7.74 0.37
C VAL A 68 -13.39 8.50 -0.92
N ALA A 69 -12.12 8.80 -1.18
CA ALA A 69 -11.75 9.69 -2.28
C ALA A 69 -11.92 8.99 -3.64
N TRP A 70 -11.45 7.75 -3.78
CA TRP A 70 -11.52 7.02 -5.05
C TRP A 70 -12.95 6.85 -5.60
N PRO A 71 -13.96 6.37 -4.85
CA PRO A 71 -15.33 6.24 -5.39
C PRO A 71 -15.96 7.61 -5.68
N THR A 72 -15.71 8.61 -4.85
CA THR A 72 -16.23 9.97 -5.04
C THR A 72 -15.68 10.59 -6.32
N VAL A 73 -14.36 10.54 -6.53
CA VAL A 73 -13.72 11.09 -7.73
C VAL A 73 -14.13 10.28 -8.97
N THR A 74 -14.26 8.96 -8.84
CA THR A 74 -14.76 8.11 -9.94
C THR A 74 -16.17 8.50 -10.35
N ALA A 75 -17.08 8.68 -9.40
CA ALA A 75 -18.45 9.13 -9.67
C ALA A 75 -18.45 10.49 -10.40
N LEU A 76 -17.69 11.47 -9.89
CA LEU A 76 -17.55 12.78 -10.54
C LEU A 76 -17.03 12.67 -11.98
N CYS A 77 -16.01 11.84 -12.23
CA CYS A 77 -15.47 11.60 -13.57
C CYS A 77 -16.46 10.93 -14.54
N VAL A 78 -17.37 10.09 -14.04
CA VAL A 78 -18.41 9.44 -14.84
C VAL A 78 -19.51 10.44 -15.22
N PHE A 79 -20.01 11.22 -14.24
CA PHE A 79 -21.10 12.17 -14.45
C PHE A 79 -20.68 13.43 -15.20
N ILE A 80 -19.46 13.93 -14.98
CA ILE A 80 -18.95 15.14 -15.63
C ILE A 80 -18.22 14.75 -16.93
N ARG A 81 -18.87 14.95 -18.07
CA ARG A 81 -18.34 14.56 -19.40
C ARG A 81 -16.92 15.06 -19.67
N ARG A 82 -16.55 16.26 -19.20
CA ARG A 82 -15.22 16.85 -19.36
C ARG A 82 -14.12 16.11 -18.58
N TRP A 83 -14.47 15.37 -17.53
CA TRP A 83 -13.53 14.70 -16.62
C TRP A 83 -13.37 13.21 -16.90
N ARG A 84 -14.04 12.68 -17.92
CA ARG A 84 -14.00 11.24 -18.26
C ARG A 84 -12.60 10.70 -18.55
N ILE A 85 -11.67 11.55 -18.99
CA ILE A 85 -10.26 11.16 -19.13
C ILE A 85 -9.63 10.73 -17.79
N GLY A 86 -10.15 11.24 -16.66
CA GLY A 86 -9.74 10.86 -15.31
C GLY A 86 -9.97 9.38 -14.99
N ILE A 87 -10.98 8.75 -15.61
CA ILE A 87 -11.30 7.33 -15.42
C ILE A 87 -10.11 6.44 -15.79
N TYR A 88 -9.36 6.81 -16.83
CA TYR A 88 -8.14 6.09 -17.21
C TYR A 88 -7.12 6.06 -16.06
N TYR A 89 -6.81 7.22 -15.45
CA TYR A 89 -5.83 7.29 -14.36
C TYR A 89 -6.34 6.61 -13.09
N LEU A 90 -7.63 6.69 -12.79
CA LEU A 90 -8.27 5.97 -11.68
C LEU A 90 -8.23 4.46 -11.89
N GLY A 91 -8.34 4.00 -13.14
CA GLY A 91 -8.16 2.60 -13.52
C GLY A 91 -6.71 2.13 -13.36
N VAL A 92 -5.73 2.90 -13.84
CA VAL A 92 -4.30 2.60 -13.62
C VAL A 92 -3.98 2.54 -12.13
N TYR A 93 -4.49 3.52 -11.36
CA TYR A 93 -4.39 3.52 -9.91
C TYR A 93 -4.94 2.20 -9.34
N ALA A 94 -6.20 1.85 -9.60
CA ALA A 94 -6.81 0.62 -9.07
C ALA A 94 -6.05 -0.66 -9.47
N LEU A 95 -5.61 -0.78 -10.73
CA LEU A 95 -4.83 -1.92 -11.20
C LEU A 95 -3.48 -2.04 -10.48
N SER A 96 -2.83 -0.91 -10.18
CA SER A 96 -1.57 -0.90 -9.43
C SER A 96 -1.74 -1.42 -8.00
N PHE A 97 -2.88 -1.15 -7.36
CA PHE A 97 -3.21 -1.69 -6.04
C PHE A 97 -3.45 -3.20 -6.08
N VAL A 98 -4.15 -3.69 -7.10
CA VAL A 98 -4.34 -5.13 -7.30
C VAL A 98 -2.99 -5.83 -7.51
N ALA A 99 -2.13 -5.24 -8.36
CA ALA A 99 -0.78 -5.76 -8.59
C ALA A 99 0.08 -5.73 -7.32
N ALA A 100 0.03 -4.63 -6.55
CA ALA A 100 0.76 -4.51 -5.29
C ALA A 100 0.27 -5.52 -4.25
N PHE A 101 -1.05 -5.69 -4.11
CA PHE A 101 -1.62 -6.70 -3.22
C PHE A 101 -1.15 -8.11 -3.63
N GLY A 102 -1.24 -8.45 -4.92
CA GLY A 102 -0.73 -9.73 -5.43
C GLY A 102 0.76 -9.93 -5.16
N ALA A 103 1.57 -8.89 -5.31
CA ALA A 103 3.00 -8.95 -4.97
C ALA A 103 3.23 -9.15 -3.47
N MET A 104 2.47 -8.48 -2.59
CA MET A 104 2.59 -8.69 -1.13
C MET A 104 2.36 -10.15 -0.74
N LEU A 105 1.46 -10.87 -1.42
CA LEU A 105 1.20 -12.30 -1.15
C LEU A 105 2.41 -13.21 -1.42
N LEU A 106 3.46 -12.72 -2.08
CA LEU A 106 4.71 -13.44 -2.28
C LEU A 106 5.64 -13.36 -1.07
N ALA A 107 5.31 -12.58 -0.04
CA ALA A 107 6.11 -12.50 1.17
C ALA A 107 6.06 -13.79 2.00
N PRO A 108 7.06 -14.03 2.86
CA PRO A 108 7.11 -15.22 3.71
C PRO A 108 5.88 -15.35 4.61
N SER A 109 5.32 -16.55 4.70
CA SER A 109 4.06 -16.80 5.42
C SER A 109 4.07 -16.37 6.90
N PRO A 110 5.16 -16.49 7.68
CA PRO A 110 5.15 -16.03 9.07
C PRO A 110 5.10 -14.49 9.16
N PHE A 111 5.72 -13.78 8.21
CA PHE A 111 5.60 -12.33 8.13
C PHE A 111 4.20 -11.91 7.71
N LEU A 112 3.60 -12.58 6.73
CA LEU A 112 2.23 -12.32 6.33
C LEU A 112 1.25 -12.55 7.47
N TYR A 113 1.43 -13.62 8.25
CA TYR A 113 0.58 -13.89 9.41
C TYR A 113 0.63 -12.75 10.42
N TRP A 114 1.82 -12.24 10.74
CA TRP A 114 1.98 -11.08 11.62
C TRP A 114 1.46 -9.76 11.00
N TRP A 115 1.59 -9.59 9.69
CA TRP A 115 1.14 -8.37 9.00
C TRP A 115 -0.40 -8.22 8.97
N TRP A 116 -1.12 -9.34 8.91
CA TRP A 116 -2.58 -9.38 8.82
C TRP A 116 -3.28 -9.47 10.19
N ASP A 117 -2.50 -9.53 11.27
CA ASP A 117 -2.95 -9.53 12.65
C ASP A 117 -3.13 -8.09 13.18
#